data_AF-A0A1B6FVE0-F1
#
_entry.id   AF-A0A1B6FVE0-F1
#
_cell.length_a   1.000
_cell.length_b   1.000
_cell.length_c   1.000
_cell.angle_alpha   90.00
_cell.angle_beta   90.00
_cell.angle_gamma   90.00
#
_symmetry.space_group_name_H-M   'P 1'
#
loop_
_entity.id
_entity.type
_entity.pdbx_description
1 polymer ?
#
loop_
_entity_poly.entity_id
_entity_poly.type
_entity_poly.pdbx_seq_one_letter_code
_entity_poly.pdbx_strand_id
1 'polypeptide(L)'
;ITALSDEFPVIGRNREIFVACLFTLYFFVGLVSCAQGGFYFFHLLDRYAAGYSMLVAVLFEAIAVSWIYGTRRFCDDIKDMIGFAPGYYWKVCWYVVAPAFLMFIIVFGLLGYEPLTYENYVYPQWANVIGWMIACSSVLMIPLV
;
A
#
# COMPACT_ATOMS: atom_id res chain seq x y z
N ILE A 1 3.35 1.99 13.64
CA ILE A 1 3.51 1.94 15.12
C ILE A 1 2.20 1.47 15.75
N THR A 2 1.08 2.17 15.55
CA THR A 2 -0.25 1.80 16.08
C THR A 2 -0.65 0.36 15.76
N ALA A 3 -0.63 -0.05 14.48
CA ALA A 3 -1.00 -1.41 14.08
C ALA A 3 -0.19 -2.51 14.81
N LEU A 4 1.12 -2.33 14.98
CA LEU A 4 1.97 -3.29 15.70
C LEU A 4 1.79 -3.23 17.22
N SER A 5 1.41 -2.08 17.76
CA SER A 5 1.10 -1.92 19.19
C SER A 5 -0.24 -2.55 19.56
N ASP A 6 -1.22 -2.53 18.65
CA ASP A 6 -2.52 -3.16 18.85
C ASP A 6 -2.44 -4.70 18.71
N GLU A 7 -1.65 -5.20 17.76
CA GLU A 7 -1.46 -6.65 17.54
C GLU A 7 -0.57 -7.29 18.61
N PHE A 8 0.53 -6.62 19.00
CA PHE A 8 1.49 -7.14 19.98
C PHE A 8 1.53 -6.26 21.25
N PRO A 9 0.90 -6.69 22.37
CA PRO A 9 0.83 -5.89 23.59
C PRO A 9 2.21 -5.66 24.24
N VAL A 10 3.18 -6.53 23.95
CA VAL A 10 4.58 -6.38 24.38
C VAL A 10 5.24 -5.15 23.74
N ILE A 11 4.94 -4.88 22.46
CA ILE A 11 5.43 -3.71 21.72
C ILE A 11 4.71 -2.44 22.21
N GLY A 12 3.42 -2.54 22.51
CA GLY A 12 2.65 -1.45 23.11
C GLY A 12 3.22 -1.00 24.47
N ARG A 13 3.69 -1.93 25.30
CA ARG A 13 4.26 -1.63 26.62
C ARG A 13 5.63 -0.94 26.55
N ASN A 14 6.47 -1.30 25.57
CA ASN A 14 7.81 -0.75 25.39
C ASN A 14 7.91 0.14 24.14
N ARG A 15 6.90 1.01 23.92
CA ARG A 15 6.75 1.81 22.70
C ARG A 15 7.98 2.66 22.37
N GLU A 16 8.61 3.27 23.36
CA GLU A 16 9.77 4.15 23.16
C GLU A 16 10.97 3.39 22.58
N ILE A 17 11.26 2.19 23.13
CA ILE A 17 12.35 1.33 22.66
C ILE A 17 12.08 0.83 21.24
N PHE A 18 10.82 0.45 20.96
CA PHE A 18 10.43 0.01 19.63
C PHE A 18 10.58 1.12 18.57
N VAL A 19 10.14 2.33 18.88
CA VAL A 19 10.26 3.48 17.97
C VAL A 19 11.72 3.86 17.76
N ALA A 20 12.54 3.85 18.82
CA ALA A 20 13.98 4.09 18.71
C ALA A 20 14.63 3.07 17.76
N CYS A 21 14.37 1.77 17.95
CA CYS A 21 14.89 0.70 17.09
C CYS A 21 14.46 0.87 15.63
N LEU A 22 13.17 1.17 15.40
CA LEU A 22 12.62 1.37 14.05
C LEU A 22 13.26 2.56 13.34
N PHE A 23 13.45 3.69 14.03
CA PHE A 23 14.14 4.85 13.45
C PHE A 23 15.64 4.63 13.24
N THR A 24 16.30 3.87 14.13
CA THR A 24 17.69 3.46 13.90
C THR A 24 17.80 2.60 12.63
N LEU A 25 16.87 1.66 12.40
CA LEU A 25 16.82 0.88 11.16
C LEU A 25 16.61 1.79 9.94
N TYR A 26 15.65 2.72 10.00
CA TYR A 26 15.40 3.67 8.92
C TYR A 26 16.61 4.57 8.64
N PHE A 27 17.37 4.94 9.66
CA PHE A 27 18.60 5.71 9.50
C PHE A 27 19.65 4.91 8.71
N PHE A 28 19.88 3.65 9.07
CA PHE A 28 20.83 2.80 8.33
C PHE A 28 20.45 2.60 6.87
N VAL A 29 19.16 2.37 6.58
CA VAL A 29 18.67 2.27 5.19
C VAL A 29 18.76 3.62 4.48
N GLY A 30 18.43 4.71 5.18
CA GLY A 30 18.47 6.08 4.67
C GLY A 30 19.87 6.55 4.29
N LEU A 31 20.93 6.03 4.93
CA LEU A 31 22.32 6.34 4.55
C LEU A 31 22.62 5.94 3.09
N VAL A 32 21.99 4.88 2.57
CA VAL A 32 22.13 4.47 1.17
C VAL A 32 21.58 5.55 0.23
N SER A 33 20.46 6.18 0.61
CA SER A 33 19.85 7.29 -0.12
C SER A 33 20.66 8.60 -0.05
N CYS A 34 21.57 8.74 0.91
CA CYS A 34 22.45 9.92 1.06
C CYS A 34 23.78 9.80 0.29
N ALA A 35 24.07 8.65 -0.32
CA ALA A 35 25.28 8.48 -1.13
C ALA A 35 25.21 9.30 -2.44
N GLN A 36 26.35 9.44 -3.14
CA GLN A 36 26.42 10.18 -4.43
C GLN A 36 25.44 9.65 -5.50
N GLY A 37 25.12 8.36 -5.47
CA GLY A 37 24.10 7.73 -6.33
C GLY A 37 22.73 7.56 -5.67
N GLY A 38 22.51 8.19 -4.50
CA GLY A 38 21.34 7.97 -3.66
C GLY A 38 20.02 8.36 -4.32
N PHE A 39 20.03 9.33 -5.25
CA PHE A 39 18.86 9.70 -6.03
C PHE A 39 18.33 8.53 -6.88
N TYR A 40 19.20 7.69 -7.46
CA TYR A 40 18.76 6.52 -8.23
C TYR A 40 18.05 5.49 -7.35
N PHE A 41 18.57 5.27 -6.14
CA PHE A 41 17.94 4.39 -5.16
C PHE A 41 16.59 4.96 -4.69
N PHE A 42 16.53 6.26 -4.42
CA PHE A 42 15.29 6.95 -4.07
C PHE A 42 14.24 6.83 -5.18
N HIS A 43 14.62 7.10 -6.43
CA HIS A 43 13.71 7.03 -7.58
C HIS A 43 13.19 5.60 -7.84
N LEU A 44 14.03 4.58 -7.65
CA LEU A 44 13.61 3.18 -7.71
C LEU A 44 12.54 2.88 -6.64
N LEU A 45 12.77 3.30 -5.39
CA LEU A 45 11.81 3.09 -4.31
C LEU A 45 10.52 3.88 -4.53
N ASP A 46 10.60 5.14 -4.97
CA ASP A 46 9.42 5.96 -5.24
C ASP A 46 8.49 5.31 -6.28
N ARG A 47 9.07 4.76 -7.36
CA ARG A 47 8.28 4.09 -8.40
C ARG A 47 7.66 2.76 -7.93
N TYR A 48 8.44 1.92 -7.26
CA TYR A 48 8.05 0.52 -6.99
C TYR A 48 7.50 0.26 -5.59
N ALA A 49 7.87 1.02 -4.57
CA ALA A 49 7.50 0.72 -3.19
C ALA A 49 6.01 0.96 -2.90
N ALA A 50 5.42 2.03 -3.46
CA ALA A 50 4.05 2.42 -3.14
C ALA A 50 3.09 2.47 -4.35
N GLY A 51 3.58 2.59 -5.59
CA GLY A 51 2.72 2.83 -6.75
C GLY A 51 1.68 1.72 -6.99
N TYR A 52 2.13 0.58 -7.51
CA TYR A 52 1.22 -0.52 -7.84
C TYR A 52 0.79 -1.34 -6.62
N SER A 53 1.66 -1.48 -5.62
CA SER A 53 1.39 -2.19 -4.36
C SER A 53 0.20 -1.60 -3.61
N MET A 54 0.17 -0.27 -3.43
CA MET A 54 -0.93 0.40 -2.72
C MET A 54 -2.25 0.30 -3.48
N LEU A 55 -2.24 0.45 -4.81
CA LEU A 55 -3.45 0.31 -5.63
C LEU A 55 -4.07 -1.07 -5.50
N VAL A 56 -3.25 -2.12 -5.53
CA VAL A 56 -3.71 -3.51 -5.35
C VAL A 56 -4.21 -3.73 -3.92
N ALA A 57 -3.54 -3.20 -2.90
CA ALA A 57 -3.98 -3.30 -1.51
C ALA A 57 -5.37 -2.68 -1.31
N VAL A 58 -5.57 -1.44 -1.80
CA VAL A 58 -6.87 -0.74 -1.69
C VAL A 58 -7.96 -1.44 -2.52
N LEU A 59 -7.61 -2.06 -3.64
CA LEU A 59 -8.56 -2.88 -4.41
C LEU A 59 -9.07 -4.06 -3.56
N PHE A 60 -8.17 -4.78 -2.89
CA PHE A 60 -8.55 -5.88 -2.01
C PHE A 60 -9.33 -5.39 -0.79
N GLU A 61 -8.96 -4.26 -0.18
CA GLU A 61 -9.73 -3.64 0.90
C GLU A 61 -11.16 -3.29 0.45
N ALA A 62 -11.30 -2.67 -0.73
CA ALA A 62 -12.60 -2.33 -1.29
C ALA A 62 -13.47 -3.57 -1.56
N ILE A 63 -12.87 -4.64 -2.11
CA ILE A 63 -13.57 -5.92 -2.34
C ILE A 63 -13.94 -6.59 -1.00
N ALA A 64 -13.03 -6.58 -0.03
CA ALA A 64 -13.27 -7.16 1.29
C ALA A 64 -14.42 -6.45 2.01
N VAL A 65 -14.44 -5.11 2.03
CA VAL A 65 -15.51 -4.34 2.68
C VAL A 65 -16.83 -4.45 1.92
N SER A 66 -16.81 -4.35 0.59
CA SER A 66 -18.04 -4.28 -0.20
C SER A 66 -18.70 -5.65 -0.43
N TRP A 67 -17.93 -6.69 -0.73
CA TRP A 67 -18.45 -8.01 -1.12
C TRP A 67 -18.36 -9.05 0.01
N ILE A 68 -17.23 -9.15 0.72
CA ILE A 68 -17.02 -10.18 1.76
C ILE A 68 -17.74 -9.79 3.05
N TYR A 69 -17.46 -8.60 3.59
CA TYR A 69 -18.14 -8.07 4.77
C TYR A 69 -19.59 -7.69 4.46
N GLY A 70 -19.80 -7.14 3.25
CA GLY A 70 -21.11 -6.83 2.70
C GLY A 70 -21.53 -5.39 3.00
N THR A 71 -21.87 -4.65 1.95
CA THR A 71 -22.24 -3.22 2.04
C THR A 71 -23.41 -2.94 2.98
N ARG A 72 -24.31 -3.92 3.20
CA ARG A 72 -25.44 -3.77 4.15
C ARG A 72 -24.96 -3.66 5.59
N ARG A 73 -24.13 -4.61 6.05
CA ARG A 73 -23.56 -4.61 7.40
C ARG A 73 -22.75 -3.34 7.64
N PHE A 74 -21.90 -2.97 6.67
CA PHE A 74 -21.14 -1.73 6.75
C PHE A 74 -22.00 -0.46 6.88
N CYS A 75 -23.15 -0.41 6.20
CA CYS A 75 -24.08 0.72 6.33
C CYS A 75 -24.82 0.73 7.67
N ASP A 76 -25.10 -0.44 8.23
CA ASP A 76 -25.72 -0.58 9.55
C ASP A 76 -24.72 -0.15 10.64
N ASP A 77 -23.46 -0.58 10.55
CA ASP A 77 -22.38 -0.15 11.45
C ASP A 77 -22.19 1.38 11.41
N ILE A 78 -22.20 1.97 10.22
CA ILE A 78 -22.13 3.43 10.08
C ILE A 78 -23.34 4.09 10.74
N LYS A 79 -24.55 3.56 10.52
CA LYS A 79 -25.77 4.09 11.13
C LYS A 79 -25.71 4.07 12.66
N ASP A 80 -25.12 3.03 13.24
CA ASP A 80 -24.95 2.93 14.69
C ASP A 80 -23.89 3.90 15.22
N MET A 81 -22.86 4.23 14.43
CA MET A 81 -21.82 5.20 14.79
C MET A 81 -22.29 6.66 14.69
N ILE A 82 -22.98 7.04 13.60
CA ILE A 82 -23.32 8.45 13.29
C ILE A 82 -24.81 8.76 13.38
N GLY A 83 -25.67 7.77 13.65
CA GLY A 83 -27.12 7.91 13.80
C GLY A 83 -27.91 7.91 12.50
N PHE A 84 -27.27 7.93 11.32
CA PHE A 84 -27.94 7.90 10.02
C PHE A 84 -27.25 6.95 9.02
N ALA A 85 -28.05 6.30 8.17
CA ALA A 85 -27.53 5.35 7.19
C ALA A 85 -26.96 6.08 5.95
N PRO A 86 -25.84 5.61 5.39
CA PRO A 86 -25.33 6.11 4.12
C PRO A 86 -26.37 5.97 3.00
N GLY A 87 -26.52 7.04 2.20
CA GLY A 87 -27.41 7.06 1.05
C GLY A 87 -27.03 6.04 -0.03
N TYR A 88 -27.93 5.80 -0.99
CA TYR A 88 -27.74 4.81 -2.06
C TYR A 88 -26.51 5.09 -2.94
N TYR A 89 -26.17 6.37 -3.13
CA TYR A 89 -24.96 6.79 -3.85
C TYR A 89 -23.69 6.14 -3.28
N TRP A 90 -23.49 6.19 -1.96
CA TRP A 90 -22.32 5.62 -1.30
C TRP A 90 -22.27 4.10 -1.44
N LYS A 91 -23.42 3.43 -1.37
CA LYS A 91 -23.51 1.98 -1.56
C LYS A 91 -23.06 1.56 -2.96
N VAL A 92 -23.54 2.25 -4.00
CA VAL A 92 -23.14 1.98 -5.40
C VAL A 92 -21.67 2.32 -5.60
N CYS A 93 -21.20 3.41 -5.00
CA CYS A 93 -19.81 3.83 -5.08
C CYS A 93 -18.86 2.75 -4.53
N TRP A 94 -19.13 2.22 -3.34
CA TRP A 94 -18.28 1.17 -2.74
C TRP A 94 -18.42 -0.18 -3.42
N TYR A 95 -19.61 -0.55 -3.89
CA TYR A 95 -19.85 -1.87 -4.47
C TYR A 95 -19.36 -2.00 -5.93
N VAL A 96 -19.46 -0.94 -6.74
CA VAL A 96 -19.14 -0.99 -8.18
C VAL A 96 -18.06 0.02 -8.55
N VAL A 97 -18.23 1.29 -8.18
CA VAL A 97 -17.41 2.37 -8.74
C VAL A 97 -15.97 2.29 -8.26
N ALA A 98 -15.75 2.10 -6.96
CA ALA A 98 -14.43 2.01 -6.35
C ALA A 98 -13.60 0.84 -6.92
N PRO A 99 -14.08 -0.42 -6.91
CA PRO A 99 -13.30 -1.52 -7.48
C PRO A 99 -13.10 -1.37 -9.00
N ALA A 100 -14.10 -0.88 -9.75
CA ALA A 100 -13.96 -0.67 -11.18
C ALA A 100 -12.94 0.42 -11.51
N PHE A 101 -12.95 1.53 -10.77
CA PHE A 101 -12.01 2.63 -10.97
C PHE A 101 -10.56 2.23 -10.62
N LEU A 102 -10.37 1.51 -9.52
CA LEU A 102 -9.07 0.97 -9.13
C LEU A 102 -8.54 -0.04 -10.14
N MET A 103 -9.41 -0.96 -10.60
CA MET A 103 -9.06 -1.92 -11.65
C MET A 103 -8.67 -1.21 -12.96
N PHE A 104 -9.40 -0.16 -13.34
CA PHE A 104 -9.08 0.65 -14.51
C PHE A 104 -7.68 1.27 -14.40
N ILE A 105 -7.36 1.93 -13.28
CA ILE A 105 -6.05 2.55 -13.07
C ILE A 105 -4.93 1.50 -13.12
N ILE A 106 -5.11 0.35 -12.49
CA ILE A 106 -4.10 -0.73 -12.49
C ILE A 106 -3.87 -1.24 -13.91
N VAL A 107 -4.92 -1.52 -14.67
CA VAL A 107 -4.80 -2.03 -16.05
C VAL A 107 -4.11 -1.01 -16.95
N PHE A 108 -4.54 0.25 -16.95
CA PHE A 108 -3.90 1.29 -17.74
C PHE A 108 -2.45 1.55 -17.31
N GLY A 109 -2.19 1.51 -16.01
CA GLY A 109 -0.84 1.65 -15.45
C GLY A 109 0.08 0.51 -15.87
N LEU A 110 -0.42 -0.73 -16.00
CA LEU A 110 0.37 -1.87 -16.47
C LEU A 110 0.57 -1.86 -17.99
N LEU A 111 -0.44 -1.43 -18.76
CA LEU A 111 -0.32 -1.31 -20.22
C LEU A 111 0.68 -0.21 -20.63
N GLY A 112 0.72 0.89 -19.88
CA GLY A 112 1.69 1.97 -20.07
C GLY A 112 3.01 1.76 -19.31
N TYR A 113 3.33 0.53 -18.91
CA TYR A 113 4.57 0.27 -18.19
C TYR A 113 5.77 0.36 -19.13
N GLU A 114 6.60 1.38 -18.91
CA GLU A 114 7.92 1.50 -19.50
C GLU A 114 9.01 1.15 -18.46
N PRO A 115 10.10 0.49 -18.88
CA PRO A 115 11.21 0.19 -17.99
C PRO A 115 11.76 1.48 -17.36
N LEU A 116 12.13 1.42 -16.08
CA LEU A 116 12.56 2.60 -15.36
C LEU A 116 13.79 3.22 -16.05
N THR A 117 13.66 4.49 -16.44
CA THR A 117 14.75 5.32 -16.96
C THR A 117 14.79 6.61 -16.17
N TYR A 118 16.00 7.04 -15.79
CA TYR A 118 16.18 8.37 -15.21
C TYR A 118 17.17 9.15 -16.08
N GLU A 119 16.69 10.22 -16.71
CA GLU A 119 17.42 10.99 -17.73
C GLU A 119 18.00 10.10 -18.84
N ASN A 120 19.33 9.96 -18.90
CA ASN A 120 20.06 9.13 -19.88
C ASN A 120 20.45 7.75 -19.32
N TYR A 121 20.10 7.46 -18.06
CA TYR A 121 20.43 6.19 -17.41
C TYR A 121 19.25 5.22 -17.47
N VAL A 122 19.44 4.14 -18.22
CA VAL A 122 18.50 3.01 -18.25
C VAL A 122 18.84 2.08 -17.10
N TYR A 123 17.87 1.84 -16.22
CA TYR A 123 18.10 0.94 -15.09
C TYR A 123 18.35 -0.49 -15.59
N PRO A 124 19.35 -1.19 -15.05
CA PRO A 124 19.62 -2.56 -15.42
C PRO A 124 18.45 -3.47 -15.03
N GLN A 125 18.27 -4.57 -15.76
CA GLN A 125 17.13 -5.47 -15.55
C GLN A 125 17.02 -6.00 -14.11
N TRP A 126 18.15 -6.25 -13.44
CA TRP A 126 18.15 -6.69 -12.04
C TRP A 126 17.52 -5.66 -11.10
N ALA A 127 17.65 -4.36 -11.37
CA ALA A 127 17.06 -3.32 -10.54
C ALA A 127 15.53 -3.31 -10.68
N ASN A 128 15.02 -3.52 -11.89
CA ASN A 128 13.58 -3.70 -12.12
C ASN A 128 13.05 -4.97 -11.42
N VAL A 129 13.79 -6.08 -11.45
CA VAL A 129 13.43 -7.30 -10.71
C VAL A 129 13.33 -7.04 -9.21
N ILE A 130 14.29 -6.32 -8.63
CA ILE A 130 14.24 -5.92 -7.20
C ILE A 130 13.02 -5.05 -6.92
N GLY A 131 12.72 -4.07 -7.79
CA GLY A 131 11.53 -3.23 -7.66
C GLY A 131 10.23 -4.04 -7.64
N TRP A 132 10.08 -4.98 -8.57
CA TRP A 132 8.93 -5.89 -8.61
C TRP A 132 8.87 -6.81 -7.38
N MET A 133 10.00 -7.30 -6.88
CA MET A 133 10.04 -8.11 -5.65
C MET A 133 9.55 -7.32 -4.44
N ILE A 134 9.93 -6.04 -4.31
CA ILE A 134 9.45 -5.14 -3.25
C ILE A 134 7.94 -4.94 -3.39
N ALA A 135 7.45 -4.61 -4.59
CA ALA A 135 6.02 -4.42 -4.83
C ALA A 135 5.22 -5.69 -4.49
N CYS A 136 5.65 -6.85 -5.00
CA CYS A 136 5.00 -8.14 -4.77
C CYS A 136 5.07 -8.58 -3.30
N SER A 137 6.12 -8.26 -2.54
CA SER A 137 6.24 -8.65 -1.14
C SER A 137 5.05 -8.21 -0.29
N SER A 138 4.59 -6.97 -0.51
CA SER A 138 3.43 -6.42 0.21
C SER A 138 2.11 -7.07 -0.22
N VAL A 139 1.93 -7.29 -1.53
CA VAL A 139 0.71 -7.87 -2.10
C VAL A 139 0.57 -9.35 -1.74
N LEU A 140 1.69 -10.10 -1.72
CA LEU A 140 1.72 -11.51 -1.36
C LEU A 140 1.30 -11.77 0.08
N MET A 141 1.41 -10.78 0.97
CA MET A 141 0.97 -10.93 2.36
C MET A 141 -0.56 -11.05 2.47
N ILE A 142 -1.33 -10.57 1.49
CA ILE A 142 -2.79 -10.68 1.48
C ILE A 142 -3.28 -12.13 1.30
N PRO A 143 -2.81 -12.92 0.30
CA PRO A 143 -3.21 -14.32 0.16
C PRO A 143 -2.48 -15.28 1.11
N LEU A 144 -1.33 -14.89 1.68
CA LEU A 144 -0.56 -15.74 2.59
C LEU A 144 -1.13 -15.81 4.01
N VAL A 145 -1.89 -14.80 4.42
CA VAL A 145 -2.56 -14.70 5.73
C VAL A 145 -4.02 -15.10 5.59
#